data_AF-S8FR48-F1
#
_entry.id   AF-S8FR48-F1
#
_cell.length_a   1.000
_cell.length_b   1.000
_cell.length_c   1.000
_cell.angle_alpha   90.00
_cell.angle_beta   90.00
_cell.angle_gamma   90.00
#
_symmetry.space_group_name_H-M   'P 1'
#
loop_
_entity.id
_entity.type
_entity.pdbx_description
1 polymer ?
#
loop_
_entity_poly.entity_id
_entity_poly.type
_entity_poly.pdbx_seq_one_letter_code
_entity_poly.pdbx_strand_id
1 'polypeptide(L)'
;MVVSPTQRFTYPTMTAAGFVAIYPKFCKAHGIVVDRHALAFDGLPVRLHILHTHVLRCGGVHRVTQRSLWSVIGAALNFVKHAATATLPARSGRDVAEHLQKIYRAYLAKFDSWFVSWVRTKQSQLRDCGRLQG
;
A
#
# COMPACT_ATOMS: atom_id res chain seq x y z
N MET A 1 2.86 -31.58 12.30
CA MET A 1 3.41 -30.32 11.75
C MET A 1 2.56 -29.17 12.28
N VAL A 2 3.10 -28.38 13.21
CA VAL A 2 2.41 -27.20 13.73
C VAL A 2 2.40 -26.13 12.63
N VAL A 3 1.25 -25.89 12.02
CA VAL A 3 1.06 -24.71 11.19
C VAL A 3 1.12 -23.50 12.11
N SER A 4 2.28 -22.85 12.18
CA SER A 4 2.41 -21.57 12.87
C SER A 4 1.29 -20.66 12.34
N PRO A 5 0.47 -20.03 13.20
CA PRO A 5 -0.43 -19.01 12.71
C PRO A 5 0.47 -17.96 12.08
N THR A 6 0.47 -17.91 10.74
CA THR A 6 1.16 -16.87 9.99
C THR A 6 0.60 -15.60 10.56
N GLN A 7 1.38 -14.92 11.40
CA GLN A 7 0.97 -13.75 12.14
C GLN A 7 0.35 -12.83 11.10
N ARG A 8 -0.99 -12.71 11.14
CA ARG A 8 -1.71 -11.81 10.26
C ARG A 8 -1.31 -10.44 10.75
N PHE A 9 -0.15 -9.96 10.27
CA PHE A 9 0.20 -8.57 10.34
C PHE A 9 -0.81 -7.87 9.46
N THR A 10 -1.96 -7.60 10.05
CA THR A 10 -2.96 -6.71 9.51
C THR A 10 -2.32 -5.34 9.58
N TYR A 11 -1.68 -4.95 8.48
CA TYR A 11 -1.20 -3.60 8.35
C TYR A 11 -2.40 -2.68 8.53
N PRO A 12 -2.32 -1.67 9.42
CA PRO A 12 -3.39 -0.69 9.56
C PRO A 12 -3.60 -0.07 8.18
N THR A 13 -4.82 -0.11 7.64
CA THR A 13 -5.13 0.57 6.38
C THR A 13 -5.74 1.91 6.70
N MET A 14 -5.36 2.94 5.95
CA MET A 14 -5.94 4.26 6.12
C MET A 14 -7.12 4.46 5.15
N THR A 15 -8.14 5.20 5.59
CA THR A 15 -9.26 5.58 4.72
C THR A 15 -8.80 6.60 3.66
N ALA A 16 -9.50 6.65 2.53
CA ALA A 16 -9.19 7.61 1.46
C ALA A 16 -9.19 9.06 1.97
N ALA A 17 -10.14 9.42 2.83
CA ALA A 17 -10.23 10.74 3.44
C ALA A 17 -9.00 11.06 4.33
N GLY A 18 -8.55 10.10 5.15
CA GLY A 18 -7.35 10.25 5.96
C GLY A 18 -6.09 10.41 5.10
N PHE A 19 -5.98 9.63 4.02
CA PHE A 19 -4.89 9.74 3.07
C PHE A 19 -4.81 11.13 2.43
N VAL A 20 -5.93 11.64 1.91
CA VAL A 20 -5.97 12.97 1.28
C VAL A 20 -5.66 14.09 2.29
N ALA A 21 -6.02 13.94 3.56
CA ALA A 21 -5.73 14.95 4.59
C ALA A 21 -4.26 14.97 5.05
N ILE A 22 -3.60 13.82 5.13
CA ILE A 22 -2.25 13.68 5.71
C ILE A 22 -1.17 13.64 4.63
N TYR A 23 -1.41 12.95 3.51
CA TYR A 23 -0.41 12.70 2.49
C TYR A 23 0.18 13.98 1.87
N PRO A 24 -0.60 15.03 1.52
CA PRO A 24 -0.04 16.27 1.00
C PRO A 24 0.85 16.98 2.02
N LYS A 25 0.49 16.93 3.32
CA LYS A 25 1.28 17.50 4.41
C LYS A 25 2.61 16.76 4.56
N PHE A 26 2.57 15.43 4.49
CA PHE A 26 3.77 14.60 4.48
C PHE A 26 4.66 14.91 3.28
N CYS A 27 4.09 15.03 2.08
CA CYS A 27 4.86 15.37 0.88
C CYS A 27 5.56 16.72 1.03
N LYS A 28 4.85 17.74 1.55
CA LYS A 28 5.43 19.07 1.83
C LYS A 28 6.55 19.01 2.87
N ALA A 29 6.36 18.26 3.96
CA ALA A 29 7.34 18.13 5.03
C ALA A 29 8.61 17.38 4.60
N HIS A 30 8.49 16.43 3.67
CA HIS A 30 9.59 15.59 3.19
C HIS A 30 10.16 16.03 1.84
N GLY A 31 9.73 17.19 1.31
CA GLY A 31 10.19 17.70 0.02
C GLY A 31 9.84 16.78 -1.17
N ILE A 32 8.78 15.99 -1.06
CA ILE A 32 8.35 15.09 -2.13
C ILE A 32 7.48 15.88 -3.11
N VAL A 33 8.02 16.11 -4.30
CA VAL A 33 7.28 16.70 -5.41
C VAL A 33 6.53 15.58 -6.14
N VAL A 34 5.21 15.59 -5.99
CA VAL A 34 4.31 14.58 -6.58
C VAL A 34 4.06 14.93 -8.05
N ASP A 35 4.78 14.27 -8.95
CA ASP A 35 4.60 14.48 -10.38
C ASP A 35 3.36 13.73 -10.89
N ARG A 36 2.37 14.48 -11.40
CA ARG A 36 1.10 13.91 -11.87
C ARG A 36 1.25 13.09 -13.15
N HIS A 37 2.22 13.41 -14.00
CA HIS A 37 2.50 12.66 -15.23
C HIS A 37 3.13 11.32 -14.90
N ALA A 38 4.06 11.29 -13.94
CA ALA A 38 4.63 10.06 -13.39
C ALA A 38 3.59 9.21 -12.65
N LEU A 39 2.55 9.84 -12.11
CA LEU A 39 1.40 9.20 -11.46
C LEU A 39 0.27 8.82 -12.42
N ALA A 40 0.50 8.92 -13.72
CA ALA A 40 -0.40 8.37 -14.72
C ALA A 40 0.29 7.20 -15.43
N PHE A 41 -0.52 6.27 -15.93
CA PHE A 41 -0.08 5.23 -16.85
C PHE A 41 -1.14 5.12 -17.94
N ASP A 42 -0.75 5.14 -19.22
CA ASP A 42 -1.69 5.05 -20.34
C ASP A 42 -2.84 6.08 -20.28
N GLY A 43 -2.53 7.30 -19.80
CA GLY A 43 -3.52 8.38 -19.60
C GLY A 43 -4.44 8.21 -18.37
N LEU A 44 -4.37 7.09 -17.65
CA LEU A 44 -5.16 6.84 -16.45
C LEU A 44 -4.38 7.22 -15.18
N PRO A 45 -4.99 7.97 -14.25
CA PRO A 45 -4.34 8.36 -13.01
C PRO A 45 -4.26 7.19 -12.02
N VAL A 46 -3.05 6.94 -11.51
CA VAL A 46 -2.79 5.94 -10.47
C VAL A 46 -3.26 6.48 -9.12
N ARG A 47 -4.30 5.86 -8.56
CA ARG A 47 -4.85 6.24 -7.25
C ARG A 47 -3.94 5.71 -6.13
N LEU A 48 -3.06 6.57 -5.62
CA LEU A 48 -2.12 6.24 -4.55
C LEU A 48 -2.76 5.61 -3.30
N HIS A 49 -3.93 6.08 -2.89
CA HIS A 49 -4.61 5.53 -1.71
C HIS A 49 -5.03 4.06 -1.90
N ILE A 50 -5.50 3.71 -3.11
CA ILE A 50 -5.88 2.34 -3.47
C ILE A 50 -4.61 1.48 -3.50
N LEU A 51 -3.56 1.98 -4.15
CA LEU A 51 -2.27 1.30 -4.23
C LEU A 51 -1.71 0.97 -2.84
N HIS A 52 -1.63 1.97 -1.95
CA HIS A 52 -1.24 1.80 -0.54
C HIS A 52 -2.10 0.73 0.16
N THR A 53 -3.42 0.84 0.07
CA THR A 53 -4.35 -0.06 0.75
C THR A 53 -4.18 -1.50 0.28
N HIS A 54 -4.08 -1.72 -1.04
CA HIS A 54 -3.85 -3.05 -1.60
C HIS A 54 -2.50 -3.64 -1.19
N VAL A 55 -1.43 -2.84 -1.23
CA VAL A 55 -0.10 -3.29 -0.81
C VAL A 55 -0.10 -3.71 0.65
N LEU A 56 -0.69 -2.91 1.54
CA LEU A 56 -0.82 -3.22 2.95
C LEU A 56 -1.69 -4.46 3.21
N ARG A 57 -2.84 -4.60 2.52
CA ARG A 57 -3.70 -5.79 2.58
C ARG A 57 -2.98 -7.06 2.13
N CYS A 58 -2.07 -6.95 1.16
CA CYS A 58 -1.25 -8.06 0.70
C CYS A 58 -0.10 -8.43 1.65
N GLY A 59 0.10 -7.71 2.76
CA GLY A 59 1.17 -7.93 3.72
C GLY A 59 2.41 -7.07 3.46
N GLY A 60 2.24 -5.92 2.80
CA GLY A 60 3.30 -4.94 2.56
C GLY A 60 4.08 -5.17 1.26
N VAL A 61 4.91 -4.17 0.93
CA VAL A 61 5.64 -4.09 -0.35
C VAL A 61 6.56 -5.29 -0.61
N HIS A 62 7.14 -5.86 0.44
CA HIS A 62 8.06 -6.98 0.34
C HIS A 62 7.33 -8.23 -0.17
N ARG A 63 6.19 -8.56 0.44
CA ARG A 63 5.36 -9.71 0.04
C ARG A 63 4.75 -9.54 -1.34
N VAL A 64 4.31 -8.31 -1.67
CA VAL A 64 3.80 -7.98 -3.01
C VAL A 64 4.87 -8.19 -4.08
N THR A 65 6.10 -7.72 -3.82
CA THR A 65 7.22 -7.85 -4.75
C THR A 65 7.67 -9.31 -4.90
N GLN A 66 7.87 -10.03 -3.80
CA GLN A 66 8.28 -11.44 -3.83
C GLN A 66 7.27 -12.34 -4.54
N ARG A 67 5.97 -12.09 -4.34
CA ARG A 67 4.89 -12.88 -4.97
C ARG A 67 4.43 -12.33 -6.32
N SER A 68 5.13 -11.34 -6.87
CA SER A 68 4.78 -10.69 -8.14
C SER A 68 3.31 -10.23 -8.22
N LEU A 69 2.76 -9.76 -7.10
CA LEU A 69 1.35 -9.36 -6.98
C LEU A 69 1.06 -7.98 -7.58
N TRP A 70 2.09 -7.24 -8.00
CA TRP A 70 1.94 -5.95 -8.67
C TRP A 70 1.00 -6.01 -9.89
N SER A 71 1.02 -7.12 -10.63
CA SER A 71 0.11 -7.34 -11.76
C SER A 71 -1.35 -7.46 -11.32
N VAL A 72 -1.62 -8.15 -10.22
CA VAL A 72 -2.97 -8.29 -9.65
C VAL A 72 -3.45 -6.95 -9.07
N ILE A 73 -2.56 -6.20 -8.42
CA ILE A 73 -2.86 -4.87 -7.89
C ILE A 73 -3.15 -3.87 -9.03
N GLY A 74 -2.39 -3.92 -10.12
CA GLY A 74 -2.64 -3.11 -11.31
C GLY A 74 -4.02 -3.37 -11.91
N ALA A 75 -4.43 -4.64 -11.99
CA ALA A 75 -5.79 -4.98 -12.40
C ALA A 75 -6.86 -4.39 -11.47
N ALA A 76 -6.64 -4.44 -10.15
CA ALA A 76 -7.55 -3.84 -9.16
C ALA A 76 -7.61 -2.29 -9.26
N LEU A 77 -6.58 -1.67 -9.82
CA LEU A 77 -6.51 -0.23 -10.11
C LEU A 77 -7.14 0.15 -11.47
N ASN A 78 -7.89 -0.77 -12.09
CA ASN A 78 -8.46 -0.66 -13.44
C ASN A 78 -7.45 -0.69 -14.60
N PHE A 79 -6.20 -1.11 -14.35
CA PHE A 79 -5.24 -1.40 -15.42
C PHE A 79 -5.32 -2.85 -15.87
N VAL A 80 -6.53 -3.37 -16.04
CA VAL A 80 -6.75 -4.74 -16.51
C VAL A 80 -6.30 -4.86 -17.96
N LYS A 81 -5.32 -5.74 -18.21
CA LYS A 81 -4.96 -6.19 -19.56
C LYS A 81 -5.40 -7.64 -19.78
N HIS A 82 -5.38 -8.44 -18.72
CA HIS A 82 -5.89 -9.80 -18.71
C HIS A 82 -7.08 -9.88 -17.75
N ALA A 83 -8.25 -10.24 -18.30
CA ALA A 83 -9.47 -10.42 -17.53
C ALA A 83 -9.32 -11.54 -16.49
N ALA A 84 -10.11 -11.46 -15.41
CA ALA A 84 -10.21 -12.56 -14.46
C ALA A 84 -10.78 -13.80 -15.16
N THR A 85 -10.22 -14.96 -14.83
CA THR A 85 -10.75 -16.27 -15.26
C THR A 85 -11.23 -17.04 -14.03
N ALA A 86 -11.92 -18.16 -14.24
CA ALA A 86 -12.41 -18.99 -13.14
C ALA A 86 -11.30 -19.44 -12.16
N THR A 87 -10.04 -19.50 -12.61
CA THR A 87 -8.90 -19.98 -11.83
C THR A 87 -7.87 -18.89 -11.49
N LEU A 88 -7.82 -17.78 -12.23
CA LEU A 88 -6.81 -16.74 -12.05
C LEU A 88 -7.45 -15.35 -11.86
N PRO A 89 -6.95 -14.55 -10.89
CA PRO A 89 -7.39 -13.19 -10.74
C PRO A 89 -6.98 -12.36 -11.96
N ALA A 90 -7.72 -11.29 -12.21
CA ALA A 90 -7.38 -10.33 -13.25
C ALA A 90 -5.94 -9.79 -13.03
N ARG A 91 -5.22 -9.55 -14.13
CA ARG A 91 -3.83 -9.09 -14.09
C ARG A 91 -3.62 -7.93 -15.07
N SER A 92 -2.83 -6.96 -14.64
CA SER A 92 -2.26 -5.95 -15.53
C SER A 92 -1.07 -6.51 -16.29
N GLY A 93 -0.63 -5.77 -17.31
CA GLY A 93 0.63 -6.05 -17.96
C GLY A 93 1.83 -5.85 -17.03
N ARG A 94 2.95 -6.43 -17.44
CA ARG A 94 4.24 -6.32 -16.73
C ARG A 94 4.73 -4.87 -16.69
N ASP A 95 4.50 -4.12 -17.75
CA ASP A 95 4.75 -2.68 -17.87
C ASP A 95 4.06 -1.88 -16.77
N VAL A 96 2.77 -2.13 -16.55
CA VAL A 96 1.99 -1.51 -15.46
C VAL A 96 2.58 -1.89 -14.11
N ALA A 97 2.88 -3.18 -13.91
CA ALA A 97 3.39 -3.68 -12.64
C ALA A 97 4.74 -3.03 -12.25
N GLU A 98 5.67 -2.92 -13.20
CA GLU A 98 6.96 -2.26 -13.00
C GLU A 98 6.77 -0.76 -12.72
N HIS A 99 5.84 -0.10 -13.42
CA HIS A 99 5.53 1.32 -13.19
C HIS A 99 4.93 1.57 -11.80
N LEU A 100 3.97 0.75 -11.38
CA LEU A 100 3.37 0.81 -10.04
C LEU A 100 4.41 0.61 -8.94
N GLN A 101 5.38 -0.30 -9.16
CA GLN A 101 6.47 -0.53 -8.21
C GLN A 101 7.36 0.71 -8.08
N LYS A 102 7.67 1.39 -9.19
CA LYS A 102 8.45 2.63 -9.20
C LYS A 102 7.70 3.76 -8.49
N ILE A 103 6.43 3.97 -8.82
CA ILE A 103 5.55 4.96 -8.16
C ILE A 103 5.52 4.70 -6.65
N TYR A 104 5.28 3.45 -6.24
CA TYR A 104 5.20 3.11 -4.83
C TYR A 104 6.52 3.41 -4.10
N ARG A 105 7.67 3.04 -4.68
CA ARG A 105 8.98 3.34 -4.10
C ARG A 105 9.26 4.84 -3.98
N ALA A 106 8.89 5.62 -4.99
CA ALA A 106 9.15 7.06 -5.01
C ALA A 106 8.24 7.82 -4.02
N TYR A 107 6.95 7.45 -3.97
CA TYR A 107 5.91 8.28 -3.36
C TYR A 107 5.31 7.70 -2.08
N LEU A 108 5.26 6.38 -1.93
CA LEU A 108 4.58 5.70 -0.82
C LEU A 108 5.51 5.00 0.15
N ALA A 109 6.69 4.53 -0.27
CA ALA A 109 7.55 3.71 0.59
C ALA A 109 7.97 4.44 1.89
N LYS A 110 8.33 5.73 1.78
CA LYS A 110 8.65 6.55 2.96
C LYS A 110 7.42 6.80 3.82
N PHE A 111 6.28 7.07 3.19
CA PHE A 111 5.01 7.33 3.87
C PHE A 111 4.54 6.09 4.66
N ASP A 112 4.55 4.92 4.05
CA ASP A 112 4.13 3.66 4.68
C ASP A 112 5.04 3.30 5.86
N SER A 113 6.36 3.47 5.72
CA SER A 113 7.29 3.25 6.82
C SER A 113 6.99 4.17 8.01
N TRP A 114 6.76 5.46 7.75
CA TRP A 114 6.40 6.44 8.77
C TRP A 114 5.04 6.12 9.40
N PHE A 115 4.03 5.82 8.59
CA PHE A 115 2.67 5.53 9.03
C PHE A 115 2.62 4.26 9.90
N VAL A 116 3.28 3.18 9.47
CA VAL A 116 3.37 1.93 10.24
C VAL A 116 4.10 2.15 11.56
N SER A 117 5.18 2.95 11.58
CA SER A 117 5.88 3.31 12.81
C SER A 117 4.97 4.09 13.75
N TRP A 118 4.29 5.11 13.24
CA TRP A 118 3.38 5.95 14.03
C TRP A 118 2.23 5.15 14.65
N VAL A 119 1.60 4.25 13.88
CA VAL A 119 0.53 3.39 14.39
C VAL A 119 1.04 2.41 15.46
N ARG A 120 2.23 1.82 15.29
CA ARG A 120 2.82 0.94 16.32
C ARG A 120 3.06 1.68 17.63
N THR A 121 3.61 2.90 17.57
CA THR A 121 3.83 3.72 18.77
C THR A 121 2.50 4.07 19.46
N LYS A 122 1.47 4.42 18.70
CA LYS A 122 0.13 4.69 19.25
C LYS A 122 -0.50 3.45 19.91
N GLN A 123 -0.32 2.26 19.34
CA GLN A 123 -0.79 1.01 19.96
C GLN A 123 -0.03 0.64 21.23
N SER A 124 1.27 0.95 21.32
CA SER A 124 2.05 0.73 22.55
C SER A 124 1.54 1.62 23.70
N GLN A 125 1.26 2.89 23.42
CA GLN A 125 0.75 3.85 24.41
C GLN A 125 -0.62 3.44 24.97
N LEU A 126 -1.51 2.92 24.12
CA LEU A 126 -2.82 2.40 24.56
C LEU A 126 -2.72 1.14 25.42
N ARG A 127 -1.70 0.29 25.21
CA ARG A 127 -1.47 -0.88 26.07
C ARG A 127 -0.90 -0.50 27.43
N ASP A 128 -0.07 0.54 27.51
CA ASP A 128 0.50 1.02 28.77
C ASP A 128 -0.54 1.72 29.66
N CYS A 129 -1.47 2.48 29.07
CA CYS A 129 -2.53 3.15 29.83
C CYS A 129 -3.56 2.18 30.47
N GLY A 130 -3.63 0.94 29.99
CA GLY A 130 -4.52 -0.10 30.53
C GLY A 130 -3.90 -0.98 31.62
N ARG A 131 -2.63 -0.75 32.03
CA ARG A 131 -1.92 -1.60 33.01
C ARG A 131 -1.82 -0.96 34.41
N LEU A 132 -2.26 0.28 34.59
CA LEU A 132 -2.22 0.99 35.89
C LEU A 132 -3.53 0.94 36.69
N GLN A 133 -4.35 -0.09 36.49
CA GLN A 133 -5.49 -0.41 37.36
C GLN A 133 -5.37 -1.86 37.82
N GLY A 134 -4.57 -2.07 38.86
CA GLY A 134 -4.37 -3.32 39.58
C GLY A 134 -3.76 -3.03 40.94
#